data_AF-A0A268BQF0-F1
#
_entry.id   AF-A0A268BQF0-F1
#
_cell.length_a   1.000
_cell.length_b   1.000
_cell.length_c   1.000
_cell.angle_alpha   90.00
_cell.angle_beta   90.00
_cell.angle_gamma   90.00
#
_symmetry.space_group_name_H-M   'P 1'
#
loop_
_entity.id
_entity.type
_entity.pdbx_description
1 polymer ?
#
loop_
_entity_poly.entity_id
_entity_poly.type
_entity_poly.pdbx_seq_one_letter_code
_entity_poly.pdbx_strand_id
1 'polypeptide(L)' 'MHELHWSPSELLELMEAPRKFRSLLFGFIDHKLEVLAKQAADAKKKK' A
#
# COMPACT_ATOMS: atom_id res chain seq x y z
N MET A 1 4.05 6.62 -8.24
CA MET A 1 2.56 6.68 -8.20
C MET A 1 1.88 5.79 -9.24
N HIS A 2 2.59 5.18 -10.21
CA HIS A 2 2.01 4.29 -11.25
C HIS A 2 1.85 2.82 -10.84
N GLU A 3 2.18 2.43 -9.60
CA GLU A 3 2.16 1.03 -9.16
C GLU A 3 0.90 0.64 -8.39
N LEU A 4 0.10 1.62 -7.97
CA LEU A 4 -1.21 1.38 -7.37
C LEU A 4 -2.26 1.67 -8.44
N HIS A 5 -2.84 0.61 -9.00
CA HIS A 5 -3.91 0.67 -9.98
C HIS A 5 -5.23 1.16 -9.34
N TRP A 6 -5.20 2.28 -8.64
CA TRP A 6 -6.39 2.91 -8.07
C TRP A 6 -6.72 4.16 -8.85
N SER A 7 -7.95 4.23 -9.33
CA SER A 7 -8.52 5.43 -9.90
C SER A 7 -8.72 6.50 -8.80
N PRO A 8 -8.74 7.79 -9.18
CA PRO A 8 -9.01 8.87 -8.23
C PRO A 8 -10.34 8.70 -7.45
N SER A 9 -11.35 8.09 -8.06
CA SER A 9 -12.65 7.81 -7.44
C SER A 9 -12.56 6.72 -6.37
N GLU A 10 -11.81 5.65 -6.63
CA GLU A 10 -11.58 4.58 -5.63
C GLU A 10 -10.82 5.10 -4.41
N LEU A 11 -9.88 6.03 -4.64
CA LEU A 11 -9.18 6.69 -3.54
C LEU A 11 -10.13 7.55 -2.70
N LEU A 12 -11.08 8.24 -3.33
CA LEU A 12 -12.07 9.06 -2.64
C LEU A 12 -13.00 8.21 -1.76
N GLU A 13 -13.52 7.11 -2.30
CA GLU A 13 -14.35 6.16 -1.55
C GLU A 13 -13.58 5.59 -0.34
N LEU A 14 -12.29 5.30 -0.51
CA LEU A 14 -11.43 4.84 0.57
C LEU A 14 -11.27 5.90 1.67
N MET A 15 -11.18 7.17 1.29
CA MET A 15 -11.07 8.30 2.22
C MET A 15 -12.39 8.56 2.96
N GLU A 16 -13.52 8.30 2.34
CA GLU A 16 -14.87 8.45 2.92
C GLU A 16 -15.26 7.27 3.82
N ALA A 17 -14.57 6.13 3.70
CA ALA A 17 -14.86 4.94 4.50
C ALA A 17 -14.77 5.17 6.02
N PRO A 18 -15.51 4.39 6.84
CA PRO A 18 -15.51 4.50 8.30
C PRO A 18 -14.09 4.50 8.87
N ARG A 19 -13.83 5.34 9.89
CA ARG A 19 -12.47 5.56 10.43
C ARG A 19 -11.76 4.25 10.86
N LYS A 20 -12.50 3.29 11.40
CA LYS A 20 -11.98 1.96 11.78
C LYS A 20 -11.52 1.13 10.57
N PHE A 21 -12.19 1.28 9.43
CA PHE A 21 -11.83 0.61 8.19
C PHE A 21 -10.57 1.21 7.57
N ARG A 22 -10.44 2.55 7.61
CA ARG A 22 -9.23 3.26 7.18
C ARG A 22 -7.99 2.83 7.96
N SER A 23 -8.07 2.70 9.30
CA SER A 23 -6.91 2.24 10.09
C SER A 23 -6.46 0.82 9.73
N LEU A 24 -7.40 -0.08 9.41
CA LEU A 24 -7.07 -1.43 8.96
C LEU A 24 -6.38 -1.41 7.58
N LEU A 25 -6.88 -0.60 6.66
CA LEU A 25 -6.30 -0.41 5.33
C LEU A 25 -4.88 0.16 5.41
N PHE A 26 -4.67 1.21 6.20
CA PHE A 26 -3.34 1.79 6.37
C PHE A 26 -2.35 0.77 6.95
N GLY A 27 -2.75 0.01 7.97
CA GLY A 27 -1.92 -1.07 8.50
C GLY A 27 -1.58 -2.16 7.47
N PHE A 28 -2.54 -2.51 6.60
CA PHE A 28 -2.30 -3.46 5.51
C PHE A 28 -1.33 -2.91 4.45
N ILE A 29 -1.47 -1.63 4.10
CA ILE A 29 -0.57 -0.94 3.16
C ILE A 29 0.84 -0.90 3.73
N ASP A 30 1.01 -0.52 5.00
CA ASP A 30 2.33 -0.47 5.66
C ASP A 30 3.01 -1.84 5.64
N HIS A 31 2.27 -2.90 6.00
CA HIS A 31 2.81 -4.26 5.94
C HIS A 31 3.25 -4.66 4.53
N LYS A 32 2.46 -4.32 3.50
CA LYS A 32 2.80 -4.63 2.11
C LYS A 32 4.04 -3.88 1.63
N LEU A 33 4.19 -2.61 2.04
CA LEU A 33 5.38 -1.81 1.76
C LEU A 33 6.64 -2.41 2.43
N GLU A 34 6.56 -2.88 3.67
CA GLU A 34 7.67 -3.56 4.33
C GLU A 34 8.12 -4.83 3.59
N VAL A 35 7.17 -5.63 3.12
CA VAL A 35 7.45 -6.85 2.34
C VAL A 35 8.15 -6.50 1.03
N LEU A 36 7.63 -5.50 0.30
CA LEU A 36 8.24 -5.04 -0.96
C LEU A 36 9.63 -4.46 -0.73
N ALA A 37 9.85 -3.71 0.35
CA ALA A 37 11.15 -3.15 0.69
C ALA A 37 12.19 -4.26 0.96
N LYS A 38 11.81 -5.33 1.67
CA LYS A 38 12.66 -6.51 1.88
C LYS A 38 13.01 -7.20 0.56
N GLN A 39 12.00 -7.44 -0.28
CA GLN A 39 12.20 -8.05 -1.60
C GLN A 39 13.13 -7.21 -2.49
N ALA A 40 12.97 -5.89 -2.49
CA ALA A 40 13.83 -4.98 -3.23
C ALA A 40 15.27 -4.98 -2.71
N ALA A 41 15.46 -5.06 -1.39
CA ALA A 41 16.78 -5.18 -0.79
C ALA A 41 17.47 -6.52 -1.17
N ASP A 42 16.71 -7.62 -1.16
CA ASP A 42 17.21 -8.94 -1.56
C ASP A 42 17.52 -9.01 -3.06
N ALA A 43 16.71 -8.37 -3.90
CA ALA A 43 16.95 -8.24 -5.33
C ALA A 43 18.22 -7.43 -5.64
N LYS A 44 18.53 -6.39 -4.84
CA LYS A 44 19.78 -5.63 -4.96
C LYS A 44 21.01 -6.41 -4.49
N LYS A 45 20.88 -7.31 -3.51
CA LYS A 45 21.99 -8.14 -3.01
C LYS A 45 22.37 -9.29 -3.95
N LYS A 46 21.43 -9.73 -4.81
CA LYS A 46 21.65 -10.82 -5.79
C LYS A 46 22.20 -10.34 -7.14
N LYS A 47 22.46 -9.05 -7.30
CA LYS A 47 22.91 -8.42 -8.54
C LYS A 47 24.32 -7.87 -8.36
#